data_AF-A0A327HHN5-F1
#
_entry.id   AF-A0A327HHN5-F1
#
_cell.length_a   1.000
_cell.length_b   1.000
_cell.length_c   1.000
_cell.angle_alpha   90.00
_cell.angle_beta   90.00
_cell.angle_gamma   90.00
#
_symmetry.space_group_name_H-M   'P 1'
#
loop_
_entity.id
_entity.type
_entity.pdbx_description
1 polymer ?
#
loop_
_entity_poly.entity_id
_entity_poly.type
_entity_poly.pdbx_seq_one_letter_code
_entity_poly.pdbx_strand_id
1 'polypeptide(L)' 'MKKNKSSITISLPKKFSETIIAALTGEEVIIESKSVKLNSESLKDLRSRWNTVMRSIEVSHSVIDKMEF' A
#
# COMPACT_ATOMS: atom_id res chain seq x y z
N MET A 1 -0.74 26.37 13.10
CA MET A 1 -0.30 25.97 11.74
C MET A 1 -1.33 25.00 11.18
N LYS A 2 -1.95 25.26 10.02
CA LYS A 2 -2.82 24.28 9.35
C LYS A 2 -1.98 23.04 9.04
N LYS A 3 -2.25 21.91 9.69
CA LYS A 3 -1.59 20.64 9.34
C LYS A 3 -2.05 20.27 7.94
N ASN A 4 -1.16 20.39 6.96
CA ASN A 4 -1.45 19.96 5.59
C ASN A 4 -1.56 18.44 5.61
N LYS A 5 -2.78 17.91 5.47
CA LYS A 5 -2.99 16.47 5.25
C LYS A 5 -2.45 16.14 3.86
N SER A 6 -1.38 15.36 3.80
CA SER A 6 -0.83 14.84 2.57
C SER A 6 -1.38 13.43 2.35
N SER A 7 -1.76 13.12 1.12
CA SER A 7 -2.28 11.80 0.76
C SER A 7 -1.71 11.30 -0.55
N ILE A 8 -1.50 9.98 -0.63
CA ILE A 8 -1.12 9.29 -1.87
C ILE A 8 -2.07 8.12 -2.09
N THR A 9 -2.49 7.93 -3.33
CA THR A 9 -3.30 6.79 -3.75
C THR A 9 -2.46 5.88 -4.67
N ILE A 10 -2.41 4.59 -4.32
CA ILE A 10 -1.73 3.53 -5.07
C ILE A 10 -2.80 2.71 -5.77
N SER A 11 -2.74 2.59 -7.08
CA SER A 11 -3.60 1.68 -7.83
C SER A 11 -3.01 0.26 -7.79
N LEU A 12 -3.83 -0.73 -7.44
CA LEU A 12 -3.45 -2.14 -7.40
C LEU A 12 -3.77 -2.86 -8.72
N PRO A 13 -2.89 -3.75 -9.20
CA PRO A 13 -3.16 -4.57 -10.37
C PRO A 13 -4.31 -5.56 -10.09
N LYS A 14 -5.22 -5.73 -11.07
CA LYS A 14 -6.43 -6.57 -10.93
C LYS A 14 -6.13 -8.04 -10.61
N LYS A 15 -5.04 -8.61 -11.14
CA LYS A 15 -4.71 -10.04 -10.99
C LYS A 15 -4.32 -10.41 -9.56
N PHE A 16 -3.82 -9.45 -8.78
CA PHE A 16 -3.21 -9.69 -7.47
C PHE A 16 -3.78 -8.83 -6.36
N SER A 17 -4.90 -8.13 -6.61
CA SER A 17 -5.44 -7.17 -5.66
C SER A 17 -5.82 -7.81 -4.33
N GLU A 18 -6.38 -9.03 -4.34
CA GLU A 18 -6.78 -9.71 -3.10
C GLU A 18 -5.60 -10.10 -2.21
N THR A 19 -4.54 -10.67 -2.80
CA THR A 19 -3.34 -11.05 -2.06
C THR A 19 -2.58 -9.83 -1.53
N ILE A 20 -2.50 -8.76 -2.33
CA ILE A 20 -1.91 -7.50 -1.90
C ILE A 20 -2.74 -6.88 -0.77
N ILE A 21 -4.07 -6.88 -0.87
CA ILE A 21 -4.96 -6.39 0.19
C ILE A 21 -4.76 -7.20 1.48
N ALA A 22 -4.66 -8.52 1.38
CA ALA A 22 -4.39 -9.38 2.53
C ALA A 22 -3.04 -9.05 3.19
N ALA A 23 -1.99 -8.81 2.40
CA ALA A 23 -0.67 -8.44 2.92
C ALA A 23 -0.62 -7.04 3.55
N LEU A 24 -1.54 -6.16 3.17
CA LEU A 24 -1.70 -4.82 3.75
C LEU A 24 -2.69 -4.79 4.91
N THR A 25 -3.34 -5.93 5.23
CA THR A 25 -4.26 -6.04 6.36
C THR A 25 -3.45 -5.95 7.66
N GLY A 26 -3.59 -4.83 8.37
CA GLY A 26 -2.82 -4.50 9.59
C GLY A 26 -1.98 -3.23 9.45
N GLU A 27 -1.79 -2.74 8.23
CA GLU A 27 -1.21 -1.41 7.99
C GLU A 27 -2.29 -0.34 8.13
N GLU A 28 -1.90 0.86 8.57
CA GLU A 28 -2.81 2.01 8.55
C GLU A 28 -3.04 2.49 7.11
N VAL A 29 -3.86 1.79 6.34
CA VAL A 29 -4.17 2.18 4.95
C VAL A 29 -5.67 2.13 4.71
N ILE A 30 -6.16 3.04 3.87
CA ILE A 30 -7.56 2.98 3.42
C ILE A 30 -7.60 2.15 2.15
N ILE A 31 -8.33 1.04 2.17
CA ILE A 31 -8.46 0.14 1.03
C ILE A 31 -9.75 0.46 0.28
N GLU A 32 -9.63 0.87 -0.98
CA GLU A 32 -10.74 1.20 -1.87
C GLU A 32 -10.69 0.27 -3.09
N SER A 33 -11.26 -0.93 -2.97
CA SER A 33 -11.38 -2.01 -3.98
C SER A 33 -10.11 -2.37 -4.78
N LYS A 34 -9.61 -1.44 -5.60
CA LYS A 34 -8.41 -1.57 -6.45
C LYS A 34 -7.38 -0.49 -6.14
N SER A 35 -7.49 0.18 -5.01
CA SER A 35 -6.53 1.18 -4.61
C SER A 35 -6.31 1.20 -3.11
N VAL A 36 -5.15 1.71 -2.73
CA VAL A 36 -4.71 1.87 -1.34
C VAL A 36 -4.36 3.34 -1.15
N LYS A 37 -5.00 3.99 -0.19
CA LYS A 37 -4.77 5.39 0.12
C LYS A 37 -4.03 5.53 1.45
N LEU A 38 -2.92 6.25 1.38
CA LEU A 38 -2.08 6.63 2.51
C LEU A 38 -2.39 8.07 2.87
N ASN A 39 -2.62 8.33 4.14
CA ASN A 39 -2.80 9.68 4.66
C ASN A 39 -1.77 9.94 5.75
N SER A 40 -1.21 11.14 5.78
CA SER A 40 -0.33 11.56 6.86
C SER A 40 -0.39 13.07 7.07
N GLU A 41 -0.02 13.51 8.27
CA GLU A 41 0.14 14.92 8.60
C GLU A 41 1.52 15.47 8.21
N SER A 42 2.45 14.61 7.77
CA SER A 42 3.81 14.99 7.39
C SER A 42 4.30 14.21 6.18
N LEU A 43 5.02 14.88 5.27
CA LEU A 43 5.66 14.23 4.12
C LEU A 43 6.69 13.18 4.53
N LYS A 44 7.36 13.35 5.68
CA LYS A 44 8.34 12.37 6.19
C LYS A 44 7.64 11.06 6.57
N ASP A 45 6.53 11.16 7.28
CA ASP A 45 5.73 10.00 7.69
C ASP A 45 5.04 9.36 6.49
N LEU A 46 4.49 10.16 5.58
CA LEU A 46 3.95 9.67 4.31
C LEU A 46 4.97 8.86 3.50
N ARG A 47 6.21 9.34 3.40
CA ARG A 47 7.31 8.63 2.71
C ARG A 47 7.66 7.32 3.42
N SER A 48 7.69 7.32 4.75
CA SER A 48 7.94 6.11 5.53
C SER A 48 6.86 5.05 5.26
N ARG A 49 5.58 5.45 5.34
CA ARG A 49 4.43 4.58 5.07
C ARG A 49 4.41 4.07 3.64
N TRP A 50 4.72 4.94 2.68
CA TRP A 50 4.87 4.56 1.28
C TRP A 50 5.89 3.45 1.11
N ASN A 51 7.08 3.58 1.71
CA ASN A 51 8.12 2.57 1.61
C ASN A 51 7.69 1.22 2.20
N THR A 52 7.02 1.22 3.36
CA THR A 52 6.49 -0.01 3.97
C THR A 52 5.48 -0.69 3.05
N VAL A 53 4.50 0.06 2.57
CA VAL A 53 3.43 -0.47 1.72
C VAL A 53 3.99 -1.01 0.40
N MET A 54 4.88 -0.28 -0.26
CA MET A 54 5.51 -0.75 -1.49
C MET A 54 6.33 -2.02 -1.26
N ARG A 55 7.04 -2.13 -0.14
CA ARG A 55 7.81 -3.33 0.18
C ARG A 55 6.92 -4.54 0.46
N SER A 56 5.79 -4.35 1.14
CA SER A 56 4.79 -5.40 1.32
C SER A 56 4.21 -5.86 -0.02
N ILE A 57 3.88 -4.92 -0.92
CA ILE A 57 3.41 -5.23 -2.29
C ILE A 57 4.46 -6.03 -3.07
N GLU A 58 5.72 -5.61 -3.04
CA GLU A 58 6.83 -6.29 -3.72
C GLU A 58 7.03 -7.72 -3.22
N VAL A 59 7.00 -7.93 -1.91
CA VAL A 59 7.13 -9.26 -1.30
C VAL A 59 5.94 -10.14 -1.68
N SER A 60 4.71 -9.63 -1.63
CA SER A 60 3.53 -10.37 -2.07
C SER A 60 3.65 -10.81 -3.53
N HIS A 61 4.07 -9.91 -4.41
CA HIS A 61 4.27 -10.23 -5.82
C HIS A 61 5.33 -11.32 -6.01
N SER A 62 6.48 -11.21 -5.33
CA SER A 62 7.56 -12.20 -5.44
C SER A 62 7.16 -13.58 -4.92
N VAL A 63 6.32 -13.66 -3.88
CA VAL A 63 5.82 -14.95 -3.36
C VAL A 63 4.82 -15.56 -4.34
N ILE A 64 3.91 -14.77 -4.91
CA ILE A 64 2.95 -15.26 -5.92
C ILE A 64 3.67 -15.78 -7.16
N ASP A 65 4.64 -15.02 -7.68
CA ASP A 65 5.44 -15.43 -8.84
C ASP A 65 6.17 -16.76 -8.59
N LYS A 66 6.60 -17.03 -7.35
CA LYS A 66 7.25 -18.30 -6.99
C LYS A 66 6.28 -19.47 -6.82
N MET A 67 4.99 -19.23 -6.64
CA MET A 67 3.97 -20.26 -6.48
C MET A 67 3.28 -20.63 -7.80
N GLU A 68 3.29 -19.72 -8.80
CA GLU A 68 2.75 -20.00 -10.15
C GLU A 68 3.72 -20.81 -11.04
N PHE A 69 4.94 -21.13 -10.56
CA PHE A 69 5.97 -21.96 -11.22
C PHE A 69 6.27 -23.24 -10.45
#